data_AF-A0A1F4AVM6-F1
#
_entry.id   AF-A0A1F4AVM6-F1
#
_cell.length_a   1.000
_cell.length_b   1.000
_cell.length_c   1.000
_cell.angle_alpha   90.00
_cell.angle_beta   90.00
_cell.angle_gamma   90.00
#
_symmetry.space_group_name_H-M   'P 1'
#
loop_
_entity.id
_entity.type
_entity.pdbx_description
1 polymer ?
#
loop_
_entity_poly.entity_id
_entity_poly.type
_entity_poly.pdbx_seq_one_letter_code
_entity_poly.pdbx_strand_id
1 'polypeptide(L)'
;MTKVGNLLVGGKLTDDVIAEAGDKCTSAAKPMDNTDLDLYWRRDVVAAFVGYALREIRGDDMRATRERISRQTFAIPLQPA
;
A
#
# COMPACT_ATOMS: atom_id res chain seq x y z
N MET A 1 13.16 -10.15 10.76
CA MET A 1 12.27 -9.70 9.66
C MET A 1 10.86 -10.23 9.89
N THR A 2 9.85 -9.61 9.29
CA THR A 2 8.46 -10.10 9.32
C THR A 2 8.23 -11.15 8.23
N LYS A 3 7.18 -11.98 8.36
CA LYS A 3 6.82 -12.97 7.33
C LYS A 3 6.58 -12.34 5.95
N VAL A 4 6.02 -11.14 5.89
CA VAL A 4 5.80 -10.40 4.63
C VAL A 4 7.10 -9.78 4.11
N GLY A 5 7.96 -9.26 4.99
CA GLY A 5 9.27 -8.74 4.56
C GLY A 5 10.10 -9.80 3.83
N ASN A 6 10.07 -11.05 4.31
CA ASN A 6 10.77 -12.17 3.67
C ASN A 6 10.26 -12.50 2.25
N LEU A 7 9.02 -12.13 1.87
CA LEU A 7 8.51 -12.30 0.51
C LEU A 7 9.26 -11.41 -0.51
N LEU A 8 9.74 -10.26 -0.06
CA LEU A 8 10.26 -9.20 -0.92
C LEU A 8 11.79 -9.27 -1.09
N VAL A 9 12.52 -9.90 -0.15
CA VAL A 9 13.99 -9.93 -0.14
C VAL A 9 14.52 -10.71 -1.35
N GLY A 10 15.28 -10.04 -2.21
CA GLY A 10 15.88 -10.62 -3.42
C GLY A 10 14.90 -10.86 -4.58
N GLY A 11 13.61 -10.57 -4.39
CA GLY A 11 12.57 -10.70 -5.42
C GLY A 11 12.46 -9.46 -6.31
N LYS A 12 11.78 -9.61 -7.45
CA LYS A 12 11.30 -8.48 -8.25
C LYS A 12 9.90 -8.08 -7.78
N LEU A 13 9.65 -6.79 -7.66
CA LEU A 13 8.33 -6.25 -7.33
C LEU A 13 7.40 -6.29 -8.57
N THR A 14 6.97 -7.48 -9.00
CA THR A 14 5.89 -7.59 -10.00
C THR A 14 4.55 -7.16 -9.40
N ASP A 15 3.54 -6.86 -10.23
CA ASP A 15 2.22 -6.49 -9.72
C ASP A 15 1.60 -7.60 -8.85
N ASP A 16 1.82 -8.87 -9.20
CA ASP A 16 1.40 -10.04 -8.41
C ASP A 16 2.08 -10.09 -7.04
N VAL A 17 3.40 -9.85 -6.97
CA VAL A 17 4.15 -9.80 -5.70
C VAL A 17 3.68 -8.64 -4.82
N ILE A 18 3.37 -7.50 -5.42
CA ILE A 18 2.82 -6.33 -4.72
C ILE A 18 1.42 -6.62 -4.17
N ALA A 19 0.56 -7.29 -4.95
CA ALA A 19 -0.77 -7.72 -4.52
C ALA A 19 -0.69 -8.73 -3.37
N GLU A 20 0.14 -9.78 -3.51
CA GLU A 20 0.34 -10.79 -2.48
C GLU A 20 0.88 -10.17 -1.17
N ALA A 21 1.82 -9.22 -1.26
CA ALA A 21 2.31 -8.49 -0.10
C ALA A 21 1.19 -7.71 0.61
N GLY A 22 0.29 -7.08 -0.15
CA GLY A 22 -0.90 -6.41 0.38
C GLY A 22 -1.82 -7.36 1.14
N ASP A 23 -2.13 -8.53 0.56
CA ASP A 23 -2.99 -9.55 1.19
C ASP A 23 -2.37 -10.14 2.47
N LYS A 24 -1.06 -10.43 2.46
CA LYS A 24 -0.36 -10.93 3.65
C LYS A 24 -0.28 -9.86 4.74
N CYS A 25 -0.04 -8.59 4.40
CA CYS A 25 -0.08 -7.48 5.35
C CYS A 25 -1.47 -7.30 5.97
N THR A 26 -2.51 -7.36 5.15
CA THR A 26 -3.92 -7.29 5.59
C THR A 26 -4.25 -8.41 6.58
N SER A 27 -3.82 -9.63 6.27
CA SER A 27 -3.97 -10.81 7.15
C SER A 27 -3.19 -10.67 8.47
N ALA A 28 -2.04 -9.99 8.45
CA ALA A 28 -1.23 -9.74 9.63
C ALA A 28 -1.75 -8.58 10.50
N ALA A 29 -2.31 -7.55 9.87
CA ALA A 29 -2.81 -6.34 10.53
C ALA A 29 -4.06 -6.58 11.39
N LYS A 30 -4.87 -7.61 11.05
CA LYS A 30 -6.13 -7.95 11.74
C LYS A 30 -7.00 -6.70 12.00
N PRO A 31 -7.38 -5.95 10.94
CA PRO A 31 -8.24 -4.78 11.10
C PRO A 31 -9.52 -5.17 11.83
N MET A 32 -10.02 -4.25 12.66
CA MET A 32 -11.27 -4.36 13.39
C MET A 32 -12.20 -3.23 12.95
N ASP A 33 -13.50 -3.44 13.14
CA ASP A 33 -14.53 -2.43 12.90
C ASP A 33 -14.39 -1.23 13.84
N ASN A 34 -14.83 -0.05 13.40
CA ASN A 34 -14.93 1.15 14.23
C ASN A 34 -16.02 2.11 13.70
N THR A 35 -16.48 3.04 14.55
CA THR A 35 -17.60 3.95 14.26
C THR A 35 -17.54 4.67 12.91
N ASP A 36 -16.35 5.09 12.46
CA ASP A 36 -16.21 5.92 11.25
C ASP A 36 -16.01 5.12 9.95
N LEU A 37 -15.53 3.86 10.04
CA LEU A 37 -14.93 3.11 8.93
C LEU A 37 -15.06 1.60 9.19
N ASP A 38 -15.82 0.90 8.35
CA ASP A 38 -16.12 -0.52 8.57
C ASP A 38 -14.91 -1.45 8.35
N LEU A 39 -15.07 -2.71 8.77
CA LEU A 39 -14.06 -3.76 8.63
C LEU A 39 -13.58 -3.99 7.18
N TYR A 40 -14.48 -3.91 6.19
CA TYR A 40 -14.14 -4.16 4.78
C TYR A 40 -13.31 -3.01 4.22
N TRP A 41 -13.71 -1.76 4.47
CA TRP A 41 -12.91 -0.60 4.13
C TRP A 41 -11.52 -0.66 4.79
N ARG A 42 -11.46 -1.02 6.07
CA ARG A 42 -10.21 -1.17 6.83
C ARG A 42 -9.35 -2.35 6.39
N ARG A 43 -9.94 -3.35 5.73
CA ARG A 43 -9.23 -4.46 5.07
C ARG A 43 -8.60 -3.99 3.76
N ASP A 44 -9.38 -3.35 2.89
CA ASP A 44 -8.94 -2.94 1.56
C ASP A 44 -7.87 -1.83 1.62
N VAL A 45 -7.95 -0.94 2.61
CA VAL A 45 -6.97 0.14 2.83
C VAL A 45 -5.57 -0.40 3.18
N VAL A 46 -5.44 -1.51 3.91
CA VAL A 46 -4.12 -2.09 4.20
C VAL A 46 -3.45 -2.58 2.92
N ALA A 47 -4.18 -3.32 2.08
CA ALA A 47 -3.68 -3.79 0.79
C ALA A 47 -3.33 -2.62 -0.15
N ALA A 48 -4.19 -1.59 -0.20
CA ALA A 48 -3.98 -0.39 -1.00
C ALA A 48 -2.70 0.36 -0.61
N PHE A 49 -2.48 0.65 0.68
CA PHE A 49 -1.33 1.41 1.15
C PHE A 49 0.00 0.66 0.94
N VAL A 50 0.03 -0.65 1.22
CA VAL A 50 1.18 -1.51 0.89
C VAL A 50 1.44 -1.49 -0.61
N GLY A 51 0.37 -1.59 -1.41
CA GLY A 51 0.45 -1.51 -2.85
C GLY A 51 0.98 -0.18 -3.39
N TYR A 52 0.68 0.95 -2.75
CA TYR A 52 1.20 2.25 -3.17
C TYR A 52 2.67 2.42 -2.81
N ALA A 53 3.05 2.04 -1.59
CA ALA A 53 4.45 2.13 -1.14
C ALA A 53 5.38 1.25 -1.97
N LEU A 54 4.99 0.00 -2.29
CA LEU A 54 5.83 -0.90 -3.08
C LEU A 54 5.94 -0.49 -4.55
N ARG A 55 4.90 0.13 -5.13
CA ARG A 55 4.96 0.70 -6.49
C ARG A 55 5.89 1.91 -6.56
N GLU A 56 5.84 2.79 -5.56
CA GLU A 56 6.79 3.90 -5.45
C GLU A 56 8.24 3.41 -5.27
N ILE A 57 8.48 2.43 -4.40
CA ILE A 57 9.81 1.79 -4.22
C ILE A 57 10.29 1.10 -5.51
N ARG A 58 9.38 0.60 -6.35
CA ARG A 58 9.68 0.05 -7.67
C ARG A 58 10.07 1.11 -8.70
N GLY A 59 9.70 2.37 -8.47
CA GLY A 59 9.92 3.50 -9.38
C GLY A 59 8.71 3.91 -10.22
N ASP A 60 7.50 3.45 -9.88
CA ASP A 60 6.26 3.84 -10.57
C ASP A 60 5.90 5.32 -10.27
N ASP A 61 5.44 6.07 -11.28
CA ASP A 61 4.88 7.40 -11.06
C ASP A 61 3.49 7.32 -10.42
N MET A 62 3.47 7.44 -9.10
CA MET A 62 2.24 7.38 -8.29
C MET A 62 1.45 8.69 -8.23
N ARG A 63 1.87 9.78 -8.90
CA ARG A 63 1.22 11.11 -8.79
C ARG A 63 -0.25 11.10 -9.17
N ALA A 64 -0.60 10.61 -10.35
CA ALA A 64 -2.00 10.55 -10.81
C ALA A 64 -2.88 9.67 -9.90
N THR A 65 -2.32 8.60 -9.34
CA THR A 65 -3.03 7.76 -8.34
C THR A 65 -3.25 8.51 -7.03
N ARG A 66 -2.25 9.27 -6.57
CA ARG A 66 -2.36 10.12 -5.38
C ARG A 66 -3.41 11.21 -5.57
N GLU A 67 -3.34 11.98 -6.65
CA GLU A 67 -4.30 13.04 -6.99
C GLU A 67 -5.75 12.54 -7.05
N ARG A 68 -5.97 11.36 -7.61
CA ARG A 68 -7.30 10.73 -7.69
C ARG A 68 -7.88 10.33 -6.32
N ILE A 69 -7.03 10.02 -5.34
CA ILE A 69 -7.44 9.48 -4.03
C ILE A 69 -7.43 10.56 -2.94
N SER A 70 -6.50 11.51 -3.00
CA SER A 70 -6.42 12.62 -2.07
C SER A 70 -7.56 13.61 -2.29
N ARG A 71 -8.29 13.94 -1.23
CA ARG A 71 -9.21 15.09 -1.22
C ARG A 71 -8.49 16.42 -0.90
N GLN A 72 -7.16 16.41 -0.90
CA GLN A 72 -6.30 17.53 -0.54
C GLN A 72 -5.27 17.76 -1.65
N THR A 73 -5.04 19.01 -2.02
CA THR A 73 -3.98 19.38 -2.98
C THR A 73 -2.61 19.14 -2.36
N PHE A 74 -1.73 18.40 -3.05
CA PHE A 74 -0.34 18.20 -2.64
C PHE A 74 0.46 19.50 -2.83
N ALA A 75 0.43 20.38 -1.81
CA ALA A 75 1.23 21.60 -1.77
C ALA A 75 2.71 21.38 -1.39
N ILE A 76 3.08 20.15 -1.04
CA ILE A 76 4.46 19.75 -0.73
C ILE A 76 5.00 18.96 -1.93
N PRO A 77 6.14 19.34 -2.53
CA PRO A 77 6.74 18.54 -3.60
C PRO A 77 7.15 17.18 -3.04
N LEU A 78 6.74 16.12 -3.73
CA LEU A 78 7.27 14.77 -3.49
C LEU A 78 8.79 14.83 -3.67
N GLN A 79 9.55 14.41 -2.66
CA GLN A 79 11.00 14.30 -2.81
C GLN A 79 11.30 13.28 -3.92
N PRO A 80 12.26 13.55 -4.82
CA PRO A 80 12.70 12.56 -5.80
C PRO A 80 13.26 11.33 -5.07
N ALA A 81 13.03 10.15 -5.65
CA ALA A 81 13.57 8.88 -5.18
C ALA A 81 15.10 8.78 -5.37
#